data_AF-A0AAN6LET4-F1
#
_entry.id   AF-A0AAN6LET4-F1
#
_cell.length_a   1.000
_cell.length_b   1.000
_cell.length_c   1.000
_cell.angle_alpha   90.00
_cell.angle_beta   90.00
_cell.angle_gamma   90.00
#
_symmetry.space_group_name_H-M   'P 1'
#
loop_
_entity.id
_entity.type
_entity.pdbx_description
1 polymer ?
#
loop_
_entity_poly.entity_id
_entity_poly.type
_entity_poly.pdbx_seq_one_letter_code
_entity_poly.pdbx_strand_id
1 'polypeptide(L)'
;MSATPTIPPANYQYLKFFFNVDFVKPNNDVQEEIRDATQTWSPPTIPEAITITGTTGWCKWDTDRISSCPPNNRETTPGVRFQECSLFYDSETNHFRGVPFDCRAESVEQIVRMKDARHGWRRVMFNHIEADNRNRWPISVMKFDAEHNVLAAPGSVKWMPQLVPESYNYNQVNVSTTRTALAGSLALIIAFAALSGPAPENQAEVIRPFKAIESFKPPEWKSHTWNDKKRHGRGVIVSIRCFPGHEAVLSSYQDGSRGPLISP
;
A
#
# COMPACT_ATOMS: atom_id res chain seq x y z
N MET A 1 -24.54 -21.51 -18.96
CA MET A 1 -23.85 -20.28 -19.41
C MET A 1 -23.92 -19.29 -18.26
N SER A 2 -22.81 -19.10 -17.54
CA SER A 2 -22.76 -18.18 -16.41
C SER A 2 -22.52 -16.76 -16.94
N ALA A 3 -23.41 -15.82 -16.62
CA ALA A 3 -23.27 -14.44 -17.04
C ALA A 3 -22.09 -13.80 -16.30
N THR A 4 -21.03 -13.46 -17.02
CA THR A 4 -19.88 -12.74 -16.45
C THR A 4 -20.38 -11.36 -15.96
N PRO A 5 -20.28 -11.04 -14.65
CA PRO A 5 -20.81 -9.79 -14.12
C PRO A 5 -20.13 -8.59 -14.79
N THR A 6 -20.96 -7.67 -15.28
CA THR A 6 -20.49 -6.47 -15.97
C THR A 6 -20.04 -5.44 -14.94
N ILE A 7 -18.73 -5.17 -14.87
CA ILE A 7 -18.18 -4.09 -14.05
C ILE A 7 -18.48 -2.74 -14.73
N PRO A 8 -19.22 -1.81 -14.10
CA PRO A 8 -19.49 -0.47 -14.63
C PRO A 8 -18.23 0.42 -14.66
N PRO A 9 -18.21 1.51 -15.45
CA PRO A 9 -17.11 2.48 -15.43
C PRO A 9 -16.92 3.04 -14.01
N ALA A 10 -15.66 3.16 -13.60
CA ALA A 10 -15.31 3.54 -12.24
C ALA A 10 -15.77 4.96 -11.90
N ASN A 11 -16.60 5.09 -10.87
CA ASN A 11 -17.10 6.38 -10.40
C ASN A 11 -16.50 6.73 -9.03
N TYR A 12 -15.30 7.32 -9.04
CA TYR A 12 -14.52 7.61 -7.83
C TYR A 12 -15.14 8.62 -6.86
N GLN A 13 -16.31 9.20 -7.15
CA GLN A 13 -17.00 10.13 -6.24
C GLN A 13 -17.35 9.51 -4.88
N TYR A 14 -17.35 8.18 -4.80
CA TYR A 14 -17.62 7.41 -3.58
C TYR A 14 -16.37 6.86 -2.90
N LEU A 15 -15.18 7.11 -3.46
CA LEU A 15 -13.92 6.77 -2.82
C LEU A 15 -13.63 7.84 -1.76
N LYS A 16 -14.24 7.64 -0.58
CA LYS A 16 -14.15 8.56 0.55
C LYS A 16 -13.83 7.80 1.81
N PHE A 17 -12.73 8.18 2.47
CA PHE A 17 -12.27 7.58 3.70
C PHE A 17 -11.32 8.53 4.43
N PHE A 18 -11.01 8.22 5.68
CA PHE A 18 -9.95 8.87 6.43
C PHE A 18 -8.74 7.96 6.48
N PHE A 19 -7.55 8.52 6.43
CA PHE A 19 -6.32 7.78 6.59
C PHE A 19 -5.32 8.52 7.46
N ASN A 20 -4.42 7.78 8.07
CA ASN A 20 -3.23 8.29 8.73
C ASN A 20 -2.03 7.47 8.25
N VAL A 21 -0.89 8.12 8.06
CA VAL A 21 0.39 7.46 7.75
C VAL A 21 1.40 7.86 8.80
N ASP A 22 1.84 6.87 9.59
CA ASP A 22 2.97 7.01 10.49
C ASP A 22 4.23 6.48 9.80
N PHE A 23 5.22 7.32 9.63
CA PHE A 23 6.53 6.96 9.08
C PHE A 23 7.37 6.35 10.19
N VAL A 24 7.99 5.21 9.91
CA VAL A 24 8.69 4.42 10.91
C VAL A 24 10.05 3.92 10.44
N LYS A 25 10.90 3.63 11.42
CA LYS A 25 12.18 2.95 11.23
C LYS A 25 12.46 1.93 12.33
N PRO A 26 13.27 0.90 12.06
CA PRO A 26 13.81 0.02 13.08
C PRO A 26 14.59 0.79 14.14
N ASN A 27 14.47 0.32 15.38
CA ASN A 27 15.33 0.70 16.49
C ASN A 27 16.26 -0.46 16.83
N ASN A 28 17.46 -0.42 16.26
CA ASN A 28 18.45 -1.49 16.41
C ASN A 28 19.05 -1.57 17.82
N ASP A 29 18.84 -0.55 18.66
CA ASP A 29 19.23 -0.59 20.08
C ASP A 29 18.26 -1.45 20.91
N VAL A 30 17.04 -1.67 20.41
CA VAL A 30 15.99 -2.48 21.09
C VAL A 30 15.93 -3.89 20.52
N GLN A 31 15.98 -4.03 19.20
CA GLN A 31 16.09 -5.33 18.54
C GLN A 31 17.15 -5.23 17.45
N GLU A 32 18.22 -6.00 17.59
CA GLU A 32 19.26 -6.10 16.56
C GLU A 32 18.67 -6.51 15.22
N GLU A 33 19.39 -6.17 14.15
CA GLU A 33 18.99 -6.50 12.79
C GLU A 33 18.74 -7.99 12.63
N ILE A 34 17.56 -8.34 12.12
CA ILE A 34 17.15 -9.73 11.91
C ILE A 34 17.53 -10.14 10.49
N ARG A 35 18.27 -11.23 10.38
CA ARG A 35 18.56 -11.91 9.11
C ARG A 35 18.12 -13.36 9.18
N ASP A 36 17.53 -13.85 8.10
CA ASP A 36 17.21 -15.27 7.97
C ASP A 36 18.44 -16.12 7.63
N ALA A 37 18.26 -17.44 7.50
CA ALA A 37 19.34 -18.36 7.16
C ALA A 37 20.02 -18.05 5.81
N THR A 38 19.34 -17.34 4.91
CA THR A 38 19.86 -16.89 3.62
C THR A 38 20.50 -15.50 3.67
N GLN A 39 20.69 -14.95 4.88
CA GLN A 39 21.17 -13.60 5.13
C GLN A 39 20.22 -12.51 4.61
N THR A 40 18.95 -12.83 4.38
CA THR A 40 17.98 -11.84 3.92
C THR A 40 17.45 -11.03 5.10
N TRP A 41 17.48 -9.71 4.96
CA TRP A 41 16.95 -8.78 5.97
C TRP A 41 15.45 -8.98 6.24
N SER A 42 15.06 -8.81 7.51
CA SER A 42 13.66 -8.75 7.94
C SER A 42 13.39 -7.56 8.86
N PRO A 43 12.21 -6.93 8.78
CA PRO A 43 11.85 -5.86 9.71
C PRO A 43 11.72 -6.37 11.15
N PRO A 44 11.78 -5.47 12.16
CA PRO A 44 11.63 -5.84 13.55
C PRO A 44 10.31 -6.57 13.82
N THR A 45 10.32 -7.50 14.77
CA THR A 45 9.17 -8.37 15.06
C THR A 45 8.47 -8.02 16.37
N ILE A 46 9.07 -7.14 17.17
CA ILE A 46 8.50 -6.65 18.43
C ILE A 46 8.11 -5.17 18.31
N PRO A 47 6.99 -4.75 18.91
CA PRO A 47 6.51 -3.37 18.84
C PRO A 47 7.50 -2.30 19.28
N GLU A 48 8.26 -2.58 20.33
CA GLU A 48 9.19 -1.64 20.98
C GLU A 48 10.39 -1.30 20.08
N ALA A 49 10.66 -2.14 19.08
CA ALA A 49 11.74 -1.95 18.12
C ALA A 49 11.33 -1.07 16.92
N ILE A 50 10.18 -0.39 16.99
CA ILE A 50 9.66 0.48 15.92
C ILE A 50 9.62 1.93 16.40
N THR A 51 10.42 2.78 15.78
CA THR A 51 10.47 4.23 16.07
C THR A 51 9.70 5.01 15.03
N ILE A 52 8.80 5.90 15.49
CA ILE A 52 8.09 6.85 14.62
C ILE A 52 9.03 8.01 14.28
N THR A 53 9.21 8.31 13.00
CA THR A 53 9.97 9.48 12.53
C THR A 53 9.07 10.66 12.21
N GLY A 54 7.80 10.41 11.86
CA GLY A 54 6.81 11.46 11.64
C GLY A 54 5.45 10.88 11.32
N THR A 55 4.43 11.73 11.27
CA THR A 55 3.05 11.34 10.97
C THR A 55 2.36 12.38 10.10
N THR A 56 1.49 11.95 9.19
CA THR A 56 0.60 12.87 8.46
C THR A 56 -0.49 13.44 9.36
N GLY A 57 -0.75 12.79 10.50
CA GLY A 57 -2.02 12.93 11.20
C GLY A 57 -3.18 12.39 10.35
N TRP A 58 -4.38 12.43 10.91
CA TRP A 58 -5.58 12.05 10.16
C TRP A 58 -5.84 13.02 9.01
N CYS A 59 -5.95 12.45 7.81
CA CYS A 59 -6.29 13.12 6.58
C CYS A 59 -7.59 12.53 6.04
N LYS A 60 -8.40 13.35 5.39
CA LYS A 60 -9.61 12.95 4.69
C LYS A 60 -9.32 12.87 3.19
N TRP A 61 -9.66 11.72 2.60
CA TRP A 61 -9.73 11.53 1.16
C TRP A 61 -11.16 11.80 0.69
N ASP A 62 -11.34 12.81 -0.16
CA ASP A 62 -12.61 13.10 -0.83
C ASP A 62 -12.38 13.13 -2.35
N THR A 63 -12.75 12.05 -3.04
CA THR A 63 -12.71 11.93 -4.52
C THR A 63 -11.33 12.20 -5.14
N ASP A 64 -10.96 13.47 -5.29
CA ASP A 64 -9.75 13.99 -5.94
C ASP A 64 -8.88 14.86 -5.03
N ARG A 65 -9.29 15.07 -3.77
CA ARG A 65 -8.61 15.95 -2.81
C ARG A 65 -8.33 15.25 -1.49
N ILE A 66 -7.11 15.47 -1.01
CA ILE A 66 -6.70 15.14 0.35
C ILE A 66 -6.75 16.42 1.19
N SER A 67 -7.31 16.33 2.39
CA SER A 67 -7.34 17.46 3.34
C SER A 67 -6.97 16.98 4.74
N SER A 68 -6.14 17.74 5.46
CA SER A 68 -5.80 17.42 6.86
C SER A 68 -7.02 17.64 7.76
N CYS A 69 -7.25 16.73 8.70
CA CYS A 69 -8.25 16.92 9.75
C CYS A 69 -7.64 17.74 10.90
N PRO A 70 -8.27 18.85 11.35
CA PRO A 70 -7.75 19.65 12.44
C PRO A 70 -7.64 18.81 13.74
N PRO A 71 -6.56 18.97 14.54
CA PRO A 71 -6.32 18.19 15.76
C PRO A 71 -7.32 18.45 16.89
N ASN A 72 -8.18 19.47 16.78
CA ASN A 72 -9.01 19.97 17.90
C ASN A 72 -10.46 19.48 17.91
N ASN A 73 -10.90 18.64 16.96
CA ASN A 73 -12.17 17.93 17.13
C ASN A 73 -11.94 16.69 18.00
N ARG A 74 -11.88 16.92 19.32
CA ARG A 74 -11.84 15.88 20.36
C ARG A 74 -13.14 15.07 20.48
N GLU A 75 -14.16 15.42 19.72
CA GLU A 75 -15.33 14.56 19.49
C GLU A 75 -15.12 13.77 18.20
N THR A 76 -15.15 12.45 18.30
CA THR A 76 -15.16 11.43 17.23
C THR A 76 -13.87 11.20 16.44
N THR A 77 -13.13 10.15 16.82
CA THR A 77 -12.60 9.14 15.89
C THR A 77 -13.35 9.20 14.54
N PRO A 78 -12.74 9.65 13.42
CA PRO A 78 -13.51 10.11 12.26
C PRO A 78 -14.24 9.01 11.45
N GLY A 79 -14.46 7.82 12.01
CA GLY A 79 -15.16 6.75 11.33
C GLY A 79 -14.91 5.39 11.99
N VAL A 80 -15.44 4.34 11.37
CA VAL A 80 -15.25 2.95 11.81
C VAL A 80 -13.88 2.47 11.30
N ARG A 81 -13.11 1.78 12.16
CA ARG A 81 -11.84 1.14 11.76
C ARG A 81 -12.11 0.21 10.60
N PHE A 82 -11.41 0.43 9.49
CA PHE A 82 -11.69 -0.28 8.24
C PHE A 82 -10.51 -1.16 7.84
N GLN A 83 -9.30 -0.61 7.81
CA GLN A 83 -8.11 -1.35 7.40
C GLN A 83 -6.85 -0.74 7.99
N GLU A 84 -5.86 -1.58 8.29
CA GLU A 84 -4.51 -1.16 8.65
C GLU A 84 -3.46 -2.02 7.94
N CYS A 85 -2.26 -1.48 7.77
CA CYS A 85 -1.08 -2.28 7.43
C CYS A 85 0.21 -1.62 7.88
N SER A 86 1.22 -2.44 8.14
CA SER A 86 2.61 -2.03 8.31
C SER A 86 3.41 -2.51 7.11
N LEU A 87 4.25 -1.64 6.55
CA LEU A 87 5.00 -1.92 5.33
C LEU A 87 6.41 -1.33 5.43
N PHE A 88 7.42 -2.14 5.15
CA PHE A 88 8.83 -1.75 5.08
C PHE A 88 9.38 -2.01 3.68
N TYR A 89 10.29 -1.16 3.23
CA TYR A 89 11.01 -1.37 1.98
C TYR A 89 12.33 -2.10 2.21
N ASP A 90 12.48 -3.24 1.54
CA ASP A 90 13.70 -4.04 1.51
C ASP A 90 14.45 -3.76 0.20
N SER A 91 15.54 -2.99 0.29
CA SER A 91 16.36 -2.67 -0.88
C SER A 91 17.25 -3.81 -1.36
N GLU A 92 17.53 -4.82 -0.51
CA GLU A 92 18.38 -5.97 -0.88
C GLU A 92 17.65 -6.85 -1.89
N THR A 93 16.32 -6.97 -1.73
CA THR A 93 15.45 -7.77 -2.59
C THR A 93 14.52 -6.92 -3.47
N ASN A 94 14.65 -5.59 -3.39
CA ASN A 94 13.90 -4.58 -4.15
C ASN A 94 12.37 -4.74 -4.04
N HIS A 95 11.83 -5.17 -2.89
CA HIS A 95 10.39 -5.31 -2.69
C HIS A 95 9.96 -4.85 -1.29
N PHE A 96 8.64 -4.78 -1.08
CA PHE A 96 8.08 -4.43 0.21
C PHE A 96 7.74 -5.67 1.04
N ARG A 97 8.05 -5.61 2.33
CA ARG A 97 7.67 -6.57 3.36
C ARG A 97 6.62 -5.93 4.25
N GLY A 98 5.48 -6.59 4.45
CA GLY A 98 4.42 -6.03 5.27
C GLY A 98 3.53 -7.05 5.95
N VAL A 99 2.65 -6.52 6.79
CA VAL A 99 1.62 -7.25 7.54
C VAL A 99 0.32 -6.44 7.58
N PRO A 100 -0.85 -7.11 7.66
CA PRO A 100 -2.18 -6.46 7.63
C PRO A 100 -2.63 -5.89 8.99
N PHE A 101 -1.70 -5.37 9.78
CA PHE A 101 -1.96 -4.78 11.11
C PHE A 101 -0.90 -3.74 11.46
N ASP A 102 -1.14 -2.94 12.51
CA ASP A 102 -0.16 -2.03 13.09
C ASP A 102 0.86 -2.82 13.94
N CYS A 103 2.11 -2.89 13.48
CA CYS A 103 3.17 -3.67 14.12
C CYS A 103 3.69 -3.04 15.43
N ARG A 104 3.21 -1.85 15.81
CA ARG A 104 3.42 -1.25 17.15
C ARG A 104 2.32 -1.63 18.13
N ALA A 105 1.16 -2.07 17.63
CA ALA A 105 0.05 -2.54 18.45
C ALA A 105 0.10 -4.06 18.66
N GLU A 106 0.57 -4.79 17.65
CA GLU A 106 0.64 -6.26 17.67
C GLU A 106 2.04 -6.75 17.31
N SER A 107 2.58 -7.68 18.11
CA SER A 107 3.88 -8.30 17.84
C SER A 107 3.77 -9.30 16.68
N VAL A 108 4.59 -9.08 15.65
CA VAL A 108 4.71 -10.00 14.52
C VAL A 108 5.24 -11.35 15.00
N GLU A 109 6.18 -11.36 15.93
CA GLU A 109 6.71 -12.59 16.53
C GLU A 109 5.61 -13.41 17.21
N GLN A 110 4.79 -12.76 18.04
CA GLN A 110 3.69 -13.44 18.72
C GLN A 110 2.66 -13.99 17.73
N ILE A 111 2.32 -13.22 16.69
CA ILE A 111 1.41 -13.68 15.63
C ILE A 111 1.97 -14.90 14.91
N VAL A 112 3.27 -14.92 14.62
CA VAL A 112 3.93 -16.08 14.00
C VAL A 112 3.90 -17.29 14.91
N ARG A 113 4.13 -17.11 16.22
CA ARG A 113 4.05 -18.20 17.20
C ARG A 113 2.64 -18.76 17.36
N MET A 114 1.61 -17.90 17.35
CA MET A 114 0.21 -18.32 17.54
C MET A 114 -0.44 -18.90 16.29
N LYS A 115 -0.02 -18.45 15.10
CA LYS A 115 -0.59 -18.89 13.82
C LYS A 115 0.44 -19.72 13.06
N ASP A 116 1.35 -19.05 12.35
CA ASP A 116 2.47 -19.64 11.62
C ASP A 116 3.34 -18.54 10.97
N ALA A 117 4.41 -18.94 10.27
CA ALA A 117 5.32 -18.04 9.56
C ALA A 117 4.67 -17.25 8.40
N ARG A 118 3.62 -17.75 7.74
CA ARG A 118 2.95 -17.02 6.64
C ARG A 118 2.15 -15.82 7.14
N HIS A 119 1.91 -15.70 8.45
CA HIS A 119 1.29 -14.51 9.03
C HIS A 119 2.30 -13.43 9.45
N GLY A 120 3.61 -13.73 9.37
CA GLY A 120 4.69 -12.77 9.63
C GLY A 120 4.93 -11.78 8.49
N TRP A 121 6.11 -11.15 8.51
CA TRP A 121 6.58 -10.26 7.45
C TRP A 121 6.61 -10.99 6.11
N ARG A 122 5.80 -10.51 5.16
CA ARG A 122 5.68 -11.15 3.85
C ARG A 122 5.64 -10.14 2.71
N ARG A 123 5.97 -10.63 1.52
CA ARG A 123 5.94 -9.85 0.30
C ARG A 123 4.49 -9.49 -0.05
N VAL A 124 4.26 -8.26 -0.50
CA VAL A 124 2.98 -7.87 -1.10
C VAL A 124 2.77 -8.67 -2.40
N MET A 125 1.60 -9.26 -2.58
CA MET A 125 1.25 -10.11 -3.72
C MET A 125 0.02 -9.57 -4.47
N PHE A 126 -0.35 -10.22 -5.57
CA PHE A 126 -1.42 -9.80 -6.47
C PHE A 126 -2.34 -10.97 -6.82
N ASN A 127 -3.64 -10.71 -6.83
CA ASN A 127 -4.57 -11.53 -7.62
C ASN A 127 -4.71 -10.88 -9.00
N HIS A 128 -4.89 -11.68 -10.04
CA HIS A 128 -5.00 -11.19 -11.41
C HIS A 128 -6.47 -11.24 -11.85
N ILE A 129 -7.00 -10.11 -12.28
CA ILE A 129 -8.28 -10.04 -12.99
C ILE A 129 -7.93 -9.90 -14.47
N GLU A 130 -8.24 -10.94 -15.23
CA GLU A 130 -7.94 -11.00 -16.66
C GLU A 130 -8.68 -9.91 -17.45
N ALA A 131 -8.05 -9.50 -18.55
CA ALA A 131 -8.70 -8.64 -19.55
C ALA A 131 -9.95 -9.34 -20.10
N ASP A 132 -11.09 -8.64 -20.16
CA ASP A 132 -12.26 -9.15 -20.88
C ASP A 132 -12.17 -8.81 -22.38
N ASN A 133 -12.99 -9.49 -23.19
CA ASN A 133 -13.09 -9.28 -24.65
C ASN A 133 -13.49 -7.85 -25.07
N ARG A 134 -13.58 -6.89 -24.14
CA ARG A 134 -13.95 -5.49 -24.36
C ARG A 134 -12.75 -4.53 -24.28
N ASN A 135 -11.53 -5.00 -24.55
CA ASN A 135 -10.30 -4.21 -24.50
C ASN A 135 -10.02 -3.57 -23.13
N ARG A 136 -10.33 -4.25 -22.03
CA ARG A 136 -9.91 -3.80 -20.71
C ARG A 136 -8.49 -4.27 -20.38
N TRP A 137 -7.73 -3.41 -19.71
CA TRP A 137 -6.43 -3.78 -19.15
C TRP A 137 -6.63 -4.87 -18.09
N PRO A 138 -5.77 -5.89 -18.01
CA PRO A 138 -5.76 -6.78 -16.86
C PRO A 138 -5.47 -5.97 -15.59
N ILE A 139 -6.05 -6.37 -14.46
CA ILE A 139 -5.91 -5.66 -13.18
C ILE A 139 -5.13 -6.54 -12.21
N SER A 140 -4.04 -5.98 -11.67
CA SER A 140 -3.30 -6.58 -10.56
C SER A 140 -3.87 -6.05 -9.24
N VAL A 141 -4.48 -6.92 -8.44
CA VAL A 141 -5.15 -6.57 -7.17
C VAL A 141 -4.21 -6.84 -6.00
N MET A 142 -3.62 -5.78 -5.42
CA MET A 142 -2.65 -5.86 -4.31
C MET A 142 -3.26 -6.37 -3.00
N LYS A 143 -2.68 -7.44 -2.45
CA LYS A 143 -3.04 -8.04 -1.15
C LYS A 143 -1.83 -8.71 -0.49
N PHE A 144 -1.92 -9.01 0.79
CA PHE A 144 -0.88 -9.79 1.49
C PHE A 144 -0.98 -11.30 1.24
N ASP A 145 -2.20 -11.80 1.08
CA ASP A 145 -2.49 -13.24 0.94
C ASP A 145 -3.09 -13.52 -0.45
N ALA A 146 -2.33 -13.12 -1.48
CA ALA A 146 -2.70 -13.25 -2.89
C ALA A 146 -1.94 -14.40 -3.57
N GLU A 147 -2.29 -14.71 -4.82
CA GLU A 147 -1.76 -15.89 -5.53
C GLU A 147 -0.43 -15.65 -6.24
N HIS A 148 -0.15 -14.42 -6.67
CA HIS A 148 1.01 -14.12 -7.52
C HIS A 148 1.94 -13.08 -6.90
N ASN A 149 3.25 -13.34 -6.94
CA ASN A 149 4.28 -12.39 -6.48
C ASN A 149 4.70 -11.36 -7.55
N VAL A 150 4.05 -11.39 -8.73
CA VAL A 150 4.28 -10.49 -9.86
C VAL A 150 2.96 -9.93 -10.39
N LEU A 151 3.05 -8.83 -11.13
CA LEU A 151 1.93 -8.21 -11.84
C LEU A 151 1.34 -9.12 -12.92
N ALA A 152 0.05 -8.92 -13.23
CA ALA A 152 -0.71 -9.66 -14.25
C ALA A 152 -0.19 -9.43 -15.69
N ALA A 153 0.41 -8.27 -15.93
CA ALA A 153 1.05 -7.88 -17.19
C ALA A 153 2.12 -6.83 -16.89
N PRO A 154 2.99 -6.45 -17.86
CA PRO A 154 4.00 -5.44 -17.62
C PRO A 154 3.41 -4.15 -17.04
N GLY A 155 4.04 -3.63 -15.98
CA GLY A 155 3.59 -2.37 -15.39
C GLY A 155 3.88 -1.17 -16.27
N SER A 156 3.20 -0.06 -16.00
CA SER A 156 3.35 1.16 -16.80
C SER A 156 4.55 1.98 -16.37
N VAL A 157 5.21 2.61 -17.35
CA VAL A 157 6.25 3.62 -17.14
C VAL A 157 5.74 4.87 -16.39
N LYS A 158 4.42 5.09 -16.31
CA LYS A 158 3.84 6.21 -15.57
C LYS A 158 4.03 6.06 -14.06
N TRP A 159 3.89 4.83 -13.55
CA TRP A 159 3.93 4.56 -12.11
C TRP A 159 5.05 3.60 -11.69
N MET A 160 5.67 2.85 -12.60
CA MET A 160 6.91 2.12 -12.34
C MET A 160 8.15 2.94 -12.73
N PRO A 161 9.25 2.86 -11.97
CA PRO A 161 9.41 2.13 -10.70
C PRO A 161 9.00 2.98 -9.47
N GLN A 162 8.49 4.20 -9.71
CA GLN A 162 8.29 5.20 -8.67
C GLN A 162 7.33 4.74 -7.56
N LEU A 163 6.17 4.19 -7.93
CA LEU A 163 5.18 3.64 -7.00
C LEU A 163 5.47 2.17 -6.67
N VAL A 164 5.58 1.33 -7.70
CA VAL A 164 5.80 -0.12 -7.56
C VAL A 164 7.23 -0.44 -8.02
N PRO A 165 8.07 -1.07 -7.18
CA PRO A 165 9.41 -1.51 -7.57
C PRO A 165 9.44 -2.50 -8.74
N GLU A 166 10.53 -2.48 -9.50
CA GLU A 166 10.73 -3.34 -10.68
C GLU A 166 10.69 -4.85 -10.37
N SER A 167 11.00 -5.25 -9.13
CA SER A 167 10.95 -6.66 -8.71
C SER A 167 9.56 -7.29 -8.82
N TYR A 168 8.51 -6.49 -8.82
CA TYR A 168 7.13 -6.92 -8.99
C TYR A 168 6.71 -7.00 -10.45
N ASN A 169 7.53 -6.54 -11.38
CA ASN A 169 7.16 -6.51 -12.79
C ASN A 169 6.92 -7.92 -13.32
N TYR A 170 6.15 -7.98 -14.40
CA TYR A 170 5.84 -9.22 -15.08
C TYR A 170 7.11 -9.86 -15.66
N ASN A 171 7.34 -11.14 -15.33
CA ASN A 171 8.58 -11.84 -15.66
C ASN A 171 8.54 -12.64 -16.97
N GLN A 172 7.41 -12.68 -17.71
CA GLN A 172 7.39 -13.41 -18.99
C GLN A 172 7.86 -12.55 -20.16
N VAL A 173 8.71 -13.15 -20.98
CA VAL A 173 9.46 -12.52 -22.08
C VAL A 173 8.59 -12.29 -23.33
N ASN A 174 7.43 -12.94 -23.43
CA ASN A 174 6.57 -12.84 -24.60
C ASN A 174 5.57 -11.67 -24.49
N VAL A 175 6.02 -10.52 -25.01
CA VAL A 175 5.29 -9.51 -25.80
C VAL A 175 3.77 -9.42 -25.59
N SER A 176 3.31 -9.20 -24.36
CA SER A 176 2.02 -8.52 -24.18
C SER A 176 2.26 -7.02 -24.35
N THR A 177 1.68 -6.42 -25.40
CA THR A 177 1.64 -4.95 -25.53
C THR A 177 0.74 -4.31 -24.47
N THR A 178 -0.09 -5.12 -23.82
CA THR A 178 -1.06 -4.70 -22.83
C THR A 178 -0.39 -4.51 -21.47
N ARG A 179 -0.56 -3.33 -20.87
CA ARG A 179 -0.06 -3.00 -19.53
C ARG A 179 -1.10 -3.36 -18.47
N THR A 180 -0.65 -3.72 -17.27
CA THR A 180 -1.59 -3.94 -16.15
C THR A 180 -2.06 -2.62 -15.54
N ALA A 181 -3.31 -2.58 -15.10
CA ALA A 181 -3.79 -1.61 -14.14
C ALA A 181 -3.60 -2.14 -12.70
N LEU A 182 -3.75 -1.29 -11.68
CA LEU A 182 -3.65 -1.66 -10.27
C LEU A 182 -4.97 -1.40 -9.54
N ALA A 183 -5.35 -2.34 -8.68
CA ALA A 183 -6.32 -2.17 -7.61
C ALA A 183 -5.74 -2.84 -6.34
N GLY A 184 -6.53 -2.95 -5.28
CA GLY A 184 -6.10 -3.66 -4.07
C GLY A 184 -6.35 -2.88 -2.80
N SER A 185 -5.80 -3.40 -1.71
CA SER A 185 -5.80 -2.78 -0.39
C SER A 185 -5.53 -1.27 -0.46
N LEU A 186 -6.48 -0.45 0.00
CA LEU A 186 -6.30 1.00 0.05
C LEU A 186 -5.13 1.37 0.96
N ALA A 187 -4.96 0.64 2.06
CA ALA A 187 -3.83 0.84 2.97
C ALA A 187 -2.49 0.57 2.27
N LEU A 188 -2.41 -0.46 1.42
CA LEU A 188 -1.21 -0.74 0.63
C LEU A 188 -0.96 0.33 -0.45
N ILE A 189 -2.00 0.79 -1.15
CA ILE A 189 -1.84 1.83 -2.17
C ILE A 189 -1.30 3.13 -1.54
N ILE A 190 -1.85 3.54 -0.40
CA ILE A 190 -1.37 4.70 0.35
C ILE A 190 0.05 4.45 0.85
N ALA A 191 0.36 3.25 1.35
CA ALA A 191 1.71 2.92 1.80
C ALA A 191 2.75 3.01 0.67
N PHE A 192 2.42 2.49 -0.52
CA PHE A 192 3.29 2.56 -1.69
C PHE A 192 3.47 4.02 -2.13
N ALA A 193 2.40 4.81 -2.14
CA ALA A 193 2.47 6.23 -2.49
C ALA A 193 3.34 7.00 -1.48
N ALA A 194 3.17 6.76 -0.19
CA ALA A 194 3.98 7.37 0.87
C ALA A 194 5.47 7.00 0.74
N LEU A 195 5.77 5.72 0.49
CA LEU A 195 7.13 5.22 0.28
C LEU A 195 7.71 5.57 -1.10
N SER A 196 6.94 6.14 -2.02
CA SER A 196 7.46 6.66 -3.29
C SER A 196 8.17 8.00 -3.13
N GLY A 197 7.88 8.74 -2.05
CA GLY A 197 8.56 9.98 -1.69
C GLY A 197 9.79 9.73 -0.80
N PRO A 198 10.54 10.79 -0.46
CA PRO A 198 11.66 10.68 0.46
C PRO A 198 11.19 10.27 1.86
N ALA A 199 11.91 9.35 2.49
CA ALA A 199 11.63 8.92 3.85
C ALA A 199 11.97 10.05 4.84
N PRO A 200 11.02 10.51 5.67
CA PRO A 200 11.26 11.60 6.60
C PRO A 200 12.04 11.11 7.82
N GLU A 201 13.01 11.89 8.27
CA GLU A 201 13.76 11.61 9.50
C GLU A 201 13.14 12.26 10.75
N ASN A 202 12.26 13.24 10.54
CA ASN A 202 11.54 13.98 11.58
C ASN A 202 10.19 14.51 11.06
N GLN A 203 9.36 15.02 11.97
CA GLN A 203 8.02 15.52 11.65
C GLN A 203 8.00 16.65 10.60
N ALA A 204 9.03 17.52 10.56
CA ALA A 204 9.07 18.64 9.62
C ALA A 204 9.27 18.18 8.16
N GLU A 205 9.83 16.99 7.96
CA GLU A 205 10.10 16.44 6.62
C GLU A 205 8.90 15.70 6.02
N VAL A 206 7.85 15.42 6.82
CA VAL A 206 6.64 14.67 6.39
C VAL A 206 5.92 15.32 5.20
N ILE A 207 6.08 16.62 5.00
CA ILE A 207 5.45 17.33 3.88
C ILE A 207 5.80 16.73 2.50
N ARG A 208 7.03 16.19 2.34
CA ARG A 208 7.47 15.61 1.07
C ARG A 208 6.78 14.28 0.75
N PRO A 209 6.84 13.24 1.60
CA PRO A 209 6.10 12.01 1.34
C PRO A 209 4.58 12.24 1.37
N PHE A 210 4.07 13.22 2.12
CA PHE A 210 2.65 13.59 2.03
C PHE A 210 2.26 14.06 0.61
N LYS A 211 3.06 14.94 -0.01
CA LYS A 211 2.84 15.33 -1.41
C LYS A 211 2.99 14.15 -2.40
N ALA A 212 3.76 13.12 -2.06
CA ALA A 212 3.81 11.88 -2.84
C ALA A 212 2.51 11.08 -2.75
N ILE A 213 1.81 11.12 -1.62
CA ILE A 213 0.46 10.57 -1.50
C ILE A 213 -0.52 11.35 -2.39
N GLU A 214 -0.40 12.69 -2.48
CA GLU A 214 -1.24 13.54 -3.34
C GLU A 214 -1.05 13.30 -4.86
N SER A 215 0.04 12.63 -5.26
CA SER A 215 0.25 12.17 -6.64
C SER A 215 -0.74 11.06 -7.06
N PHE A 216 -1.32 10.36 -6.09
CA PHE A 216 -2.38 9.39 -6.35
C PHE A 216 -3.70 10.14 -6.55
N LYS A 217 -4.22 10.13 -7.78
CA LYS A 217 -5.48 10.78 -8.17
C LYS A 217 -6.31 9.81 -9.03
N PRO A 218 -7.01 8.84 -8.41
CA PRO A 218 -7.72 7.78 -9.12
C PRO A 218 -8.47 8.26 -10.38
N PRO A 219 -8.30 7.60 -11.53
CA PRO A 219 -7.50 6.39 -11.77
C PRO A 219 -6.02 6.67 -12.10
N GLU A 220 -5.49 7.85 -11.83
CA GLU A 220 -4.16 8.25 -12.28
C GLU A 220 -3.13 8.24 -11.16
N TRP A 221 -1.90 7.88 -11.53
CA TRP A 221 -0.71 8.24 -10.78
C TRP A 221 0.01 9.37 -11.51
N LYS A 222 0.21 10.50 -10.84
CA LYS A 222 0.95 11.64 -11.38
C LYS A 222 2.38 11.58 -10.90
N SER A 223 3.30 11.22 -11.81
CA SER A 223 4.70 11.10 -11.47
C SER A 223 5.22 12.41 -10.87
N HIS A 224 5.94 12.30 -9.75
CA HIS A 224 6.59 13.43 -9.09
C HIS A 224 8.10 13.44 -9.41
N THR A 225 8.77 14.55 -9.10
CA THR A 225 10.17 14.80 -9.50
C THR A 225 11.20 14.33 -8.47
N TRP A 226 10.78 13.67 -7.38
CA TRP A 226 11.74 13.19 -6.38
C TRP A 226 12.44 11.94 -6.91
N ASN A 227 13.76 12.07 -7.08
CA ASN A 227 14.64 11.00 -7.54
C ASN A 227 15.22 10.18 -6.38
N ASP A 228 14.83 10.48 -5.14
CA ASP A 228 15.30 9.76 -3.97
C ASP A 228 14.87 8.30 -4.08
N LYS A 229 15.85 7.40 -4.08
CA LYS A 229 15.58 5.97 -4.05
C LYS A 229 14.91 5.64 -2.71
N LYS A 230 13.93 4.73 -2.76
CA LYS A 230 13.32 4.14 -1.56
C LYS A 230 14.43 3.65 -0.63
N ARG A 231 14.40 4.08 0.63
CA ARG A 231 15.48 3.82 1.60
C ARG A 231 15.28 2.48 2.29
N HIS A 232 16.33 1.67 2.33
CA HIS A 232 16.32 0.38 3.03
C HIS A 232 15.83 0.50 4.47
N GLY A 233 14.98 -0.42 4.91
CA GLY A 233 14.50 -0.50 6.28
C GLY A 233 13.62 0.68 6.70
N ARG A 234 13.26 1.60 5.80
CA ARG A 234 12.22 2.61 6.09
C ARG A 234 10.85 2.02 5.81
N GLY A 235 9.91 2.35 6.68
CA GLY A 235 8.56 1.83 6.60
C GLY A 235 7.50 2.86 6.91
N VAL A 236 6.27 2.43 6.75
CA VAL A 236 5.06 3.18 7.07
C VAL A 236 4.04 2.25 7.74
N ILE A 237 3.23 2.84 8.60
CA ILE A 237 2.03 2.23 9.15
C ILE A 237 0.86 3.07 8.66
N VAL A 238 -0.05 2.44 7.92
CA VAL A 238 -1.22 3.09 7.36
C VAL A 238 -2.45 2.62 8.12
N SER A 239 -3.24 3.57 8.60
CA SER A 239 -4.54 3.29 9.22
C SER A 239 -5.63 3.95 8.40
N ILE A 240 -6.69 3.21 8.09
CA ILE A 240 -7.86 3.67 7.35
C ILE A 240 -9.11 3.53 8.21
N ARG A 241 -9.89 4.61 8.23
CA ARG A 241 -11.25 4.64 8.77
C ARG A 241 -12.23 4.99 7.67
N CYS A 242 -13.38 4.35 7.69
CA CYS A 242 -14.44 4.61 6.71
C CYS A 242 -15.59 5.37 7.37
N PHE A 243 -16.38 6.07 6.55
CA PHE A 243 -17.67 6.61 6.99
C PHE A 243 -18.61 5.43 7.31
N PRO A 244 -19.47 5.53 8.34
CA PRO A 244 -20.46 4.48 8.61
C PRO A 244 -21.29 4.14 7.36
N GLY A 245 -21.35 2.86 6.98
CA GLY A 245 -22.08 2.38 5.81
C GLY A 245 -21.31 2.46 4.49
N HIS A 246 -20.06 2.95 4.48
CA HIS A 246 -19.21 2.99 3.29
C HIS A 246 -18.30 1.77 3.14
N GLU A 247 -18.30 0.83 4.09
CA GLU A 247 -17.41 -0.35 4.13
C GLU A 247 -17.48 -1.14 2.82
N ALA A 248 -18.69 -1.54 2.41
CA ALA A 248 -18.91 -2.33 1.19
C ALA A 248 -18.47 -1.59 -0.07
N VAL A 249 -18.64 -0.25 -0.09
CA VAL A 249 -18.20 0.58 -1.22
C VAL A 249 -16.68 0.59 -1.31
N LEU A 250 -15.97 0.78 -0.20
CA LEU A 250 -14.51 0.73 -0.20
C LEU A 250 -13.99 -0.66 -0.54
N SER A 251 -14.61 -1.73 -0.02
CA SER A 251 -14.26 -3.11 -0.37
C SER A 251 -14.38 -3.36 -1.88
N SER A 252 -15.43 -2.84 -2.53
CA SER A 252 -15.62 -2.97 -3.98
C SER A 252 -14.60 -2.16 -4.83
N TYR A 253 -13.93 -1.16 -4.25
CA TYR A 253 -12.75 -0.56 -4.90
C TYR A 253 -11.52 -1.44 -4.71
N GLN A 254 -11.33 -1.99 -3.50
CA GLN A 254 -10.17 -2.80 -3.18
C GLN A 254 -10.11 -4.12 -3.95
N ASP A 255 -11.25 -4.73 -4.23
CA ASP A 255 -11.31 -5.98 -4.99
C ASP A 255 -11.24 -5.78 -6.51
N GLY A 256 -11.24 -4.52 -6.99
CA GLY A 256 -11.23 -4.19 -8.41
C GLY A 256 -12.59 -4.28 -9.12
N SER A 257 -13.67 -4.58 -8.39
CA SER A 257 -15.03 -4.68 -8.96
C SER A 257 -15.61 -3.34 -9.41
N ARG A 258 -15.03 -2.21 -8.95
CA ARG A 258 -15.31 -0.86 -9.47
C ARG A 258 -14.32 -0.40 -10.53
N GLY A 259 -13.44 -1.27 -11.02
CA GLY A 259 -12.34 -0.92 -11.92
C GLY A 259 -11.04 -0.63 -11.17
N PRO A 260 -9.97 -0.25 -11.90
CA PRO A 260 -8.66 -0.03 -11.31
C PRO A 260 -8.61 1.27 -10.52
N LEU A 261 -7.79 1.30 -9.47
CA LEU A 261 -7.46 2.54 -8.76
C LEU A 261 -6.33 3.31 -9.47
N ILE A 262 -5.47 2.60 -10.22
CA ILE A 262 -4.42 3.20 -11.04
C ILE A 262 -4.40 2.53 -12.42
N SER A 263 -4.60 3.31 -13.47
CA SER A 263 -4.53 2.88 -14.86
C SER A 263 -3.09 2.90 -15.39
N PRO A 264 -2.81 2.17 -16.48
CA PRO A 264 -1.53 2.27 -17.17
C PRO A 264 -1.22 3.65 -17.77
#